data_AF-A0A3S1EPX7-F1
#
_entry.id   AF-A0A3S1EPX7-F1
#
_cell.length_a   1.000
_cell.length_b   1.000
_cell.length_c   1.000
_cell.angle_alpha   90.00
_cell.angle_beta   90.00
_cell.angle_gamma   90.00
#
_symmetry.space_group_name_H-M   'P 1'
#
loop_
_entity.id
_entity.type
_entity.pdbx_description
1 polymer ?
#
loop_
_entity_poly.entity_id
_entity_poly.type
_entity_poly.pdbx_seq_one_letter_code
_entity_poly.pdbx_strand_id
1 'polypeptide(L)' 'MANEKRLLALIILADGEISVSDLASRLGLSNSALSQHLS' A
#
# COMPACT_ATOMS: atom_id res chain seq x y z
N MET A 1 -11.02 2.05 -9.00
CA MET A 1 -9.63 1.57 -9.11
C MET A 1 -8.78 1.90 -7.88
N ALA A 2 -8.81 3.12 -7.33
CA ALA A 2 -8.03 3.48 -6.12
C ALA A 2 -8.40 2.71 -4.84
N ASN A 3 -9.62 2.17 -4.75
CA ASN A 3 -10.11 1.51 -3.53
C ASN A 3 -9.59 0.08 -3.36
N GLU A 4 -9.36 -0.65 -4.45
CA GLU A 4 -8.83 -2.02 -4.42
C GLU A 4 -7.41 -2.06 -3.85
N LYS A 5 -6.57 -1.09 -4.24
CA LYS A 5 -5.19 -0.97 -3.71
C LYS A 5 -5.17 -0.55 -2.24
N ARG A 6 -6.10 0.30 -1.80
CA ARG A 6 -6.27 0.65 -0.38
C ARG A 6 -6.71 -0.56 0.44
N LEU A 7 -7.65 -1.37 -0.08
CA LEU A 7 -8.10 -2.60 0.59
C LEU A 7 -6.96 -3.61 0.73
N LEU A 8 -6.19 -3.81 -0.35
CA LEU A 8 -5.04 -4.70 -0.35
C LEU A 8 -3.95 -4.21 0.61
N ALA A 9 -3.73 -2.90 0.70
CA ALA A 9 -2.82 -2.31 1.68
C ALA A 9 -3.25 -2.59 3.13
N LEU A 10 -4.55 -2.46 3.42
CA LEU A 10 -5.10 -2.75 4.75
C LEU A 10 -4.96 -4.23 5.12
N ILE A 11 -5.16 -5.15 4.16
CA ILE A 11 -4.95 -6.59 4.39
C ILE A 11 -3.49 -6.87 4.73
N ILE A 12 -2.56 -6.29 3.97
CA ILE A 12 -1.11 -6.48 4.22
C ILE A 12 -0.72 -5.92 5.60
N LEU A 13 -1.26 -4.77 5.99
CA LEU A 13 -1.00 -4.16 7.30
C LEU A 13 -1.67 -4.93 8.46
N ALA A 14 -2.74 -5.68 8.19
CA ALA A 14 -3.38 -6.54 9.19
C ALA A 14 -2.50 -7.76 9.56
N ASP A 15 -1.64 -8.21 8.63
CA ASP A 15 -0.68 -9.30 8.89
C ASP A 15 0.55 -8.82 9.70
N GLY A 16 0.76 -7.50 9.81
CA GLY A 16 1.83 -6.91 10.61
C GLY A 16 2.38 -5.60 10.04
N GLU A 17 3.19 -4.91 10.85
CA GLU A 17 3.87 -3.69 10.41
C GLU A 17 4.94 -4.01 9.35
N ILE A 18 4.92 -3.27 8.24
CA ILE A 18 5.92 -3.36 7.19
C ILE A 18 6.36 -1.96 6.76
N SER A 19 7.52 -1.85 6.13
CA SER A 19 7.98 -0.58 5.59
C SER A 19 7.09 -0.13 4.42
N VAL A 20 6.93 1.18 4.26
CA VAL A 20 6.16 1.78 3.15
C VAL A 20 6.73 1.37 1.79
N SER A 21 8.06 1.23 1.70
CA SER A 21 8.77 0.78 0.50
C SER A 21 8.42 -0.66 0.12
N ASP A 22 8.33 -1.54 1.12
CA ASP A 22 7.94 -2.94 0.91
C ASP A 22 6.45 -3.04 0.55
N LEU A 23 5.61 -2.22 1.17
CA LEU A 23 4.19 -2.13 0.86
C LEU A 23 3.95 -1.67 -0.59
N ALA A 24 4.66 -0.62 -1.04
CA ALA A 24 4.58 -0.14 -2.41
C ALA A 24 5.01 -1.22 -3.41
N SER A 25 6.09 -1.94 -3.10
CA SER A 25 6.59 -3.05 -3.92
C SER A 25 5.57 -4.19 -4.04
N ARG A 26 4.93 -4.58 -2.91
CA ARG A 26 3.87 -5.62 -2.90
C ARG A 26 2.61 -5.20 -3.66
N LEU A 27 2.30 -3.90 -3.67
CA LEU A 27 1.15 -3.35 -4.38
C LEU A 27 1.44 -3.06 -5.85
N GLY A 28 2.70 -3.18 -6.30
CA GLY A 28 3.12 -2.83 -7.66
C GLY A 28 2.99 -1.34 -7.96
N LEU A 29 3.18 -0.50 -6.94
CA LEU A 29 3.04 0.95 -7.02
C LEU A 29 4.39 1.62 -6.78
N SER A 30 4.54 2.84 -7.31
CA SER A 30 5.62 3.72 -6.85
C SER A 30 5.33 4.22 -5.44
N ASN A 31 6.37 4.56 -4.67
CA ASN A 31 6.22 5.18 -3.35
C ASN A 31 5.38 6.47 -3.42
N SER A 32 5.52 7.27 -4.47
CA SER A 32 4.71 8.48 -4.68
C SER A 32 3.23 8.20 -4.90
N ALA A 33 2.88 7.15 -5.67
CA ALA A 33 1.51 6.73 -5.89
C ALA A 33 0.89 6.17 -4.60
N LEU A 34 1.67 5.39 -3.82
CA LEU A 34 1.23 4.91 -2.52
C LEU A 34 0.98 6.07 -1.54
N SER A 35 1.89 7.05 -1.45
CA SER A 35 1.69 8.24 -0.62
C SER A 35 0.45 9.04 -1.02
N GLN A 36 0.15 9.15 -2.32
CA GLN A 36 -1.10 9.76 -2.79
C GLN A 36 -2.34 8.96 -2.34
N HIS A 37 -2.24 7.64 -2.20
CA HIS A 37 -3.30 6.80 -1.65
C HIS A 37 -3.33 6.75 -0.12
N LEU A 38 -2.33 7.28 0.58
CA LEU A 38 -2.30 7.34 2.04
C LEU A 38 -2.62 8.75 2.57
N SER A 39 -2.47 9.77 1.74
CA SER A 39 -3.05 11.09 1.97
C SER A 39 -4.58 11.04 1.94
#